data_AF-V5HXC2-F1
#
_entry.id   AF-V5HXC2-F1
#
_cell.length_a   1.000
_cell.length_b   1.000
_cell.length_c   1.000
_cell.angle_alpha   90.00
_cell.angle_beta   90.00
_cell.angle_gamma   90.00
#
_symmetry.space_group_name_H-M   'P 1'
#
loop_
_entity.id
_entity.type
_entity.pdbx_description
1 polymer ?
#
loop_
_entity_poly.entity_id
_entity_poly.type
_entity_poly.pdbx_seq_one_letter_code
_entity_poly.pdbx_strand_id
1 'polypeptide(L)'
;MMSRRRSSHSEAALTASEPANPALAYPFSSSHQNHQTPRRGPIEGPYGQRLTRRVTWRSSTYKLVAYLYVLAVLYIVWLIRDIFFLPFSSSSSSSAQRSQGVSSDDYLARFVGRDECDISSTSLYTPPTGDGALRNAYCQNRAALLDAMSNGEHHGTGTSYDPQGCHYRWFSTGEICDVLSRFDGIVFVGDGPLFSIYAALNILLRENLALGSLRQWDMGSKQIEECKCDKQFSNSQCMAFRVGSSEEVYTYDGKATNRSPYVCSAYTRHIFLPVTGSPSPRSVHDKFQEIMPATAGGNRPVPVIHSLSLSTYLSRKVAAASMDEWLGFARASGRKVPFLWVGPTSAGYQNQKDAIGSQEDHALQQYTFDTARTAQSKGMEVLSMYNATSGATSLHGSYSGEKTSLMQAMMVSLEPIPVRISSTGARV
;
A
#
# COMPACT_ATOMS: atom_id res chain seq x y z
N MET A 1 48.45 -9.66 -61.05
CA MET A 1 48.02 -8.26 -61.15
C MET A 1 47.74 -7.72 -59.75
N MET A 2 47.98 -6.41 -59.52
CA MET A 2 47.58 -5.51 -58.40
C MET A 2 46.77 -6.11 -57.22
N SER A 3 46.91 -5.77 -55.93
CA SER A 3 47.79 -4.89 -55.12
C SER A 3 47.40 -5.08 -53.62
N ARG A 4 48.08 -4.64 -52.55
CA ARG A 4 49.39 -3.99 -52.32
C ARG A 4 49.85 -4.26 -50.85
N ARG A 5 51.10 -4.73 -50.65
CA ARG A 5 51.98 -4.68 -49.44
C ARG A 5 51.39 -4.76 -47.99
N ARG A 6 51.85 -5.80 -47.27
CA ARG A 6 52.53 -5.78 -45.93
C ARG A 6 52.94 -4.39 -45.37
N SER A 7 53.14 -4.12 -44.07
CA SER A 7 52.87 -4.72 -42.74
C SER A 7 53.76 -3.97 -41.71
N SER A 8 53.41 -4.04 -40.42
CA SER A 8 54.27 -3.99 -39.20
C SER A 8 54.91 -2.69 -38.65
N HIS A 9 54.63 -2.43 -37.35
CA HIS A 9 55.33 -1.65 -36.28
C HIS A 9 55.56 -0.13 -36.50
N SER A 10 55.37 0.79 -35.54
CA SER A 10 55.79 0.81 -34.11
C SER A 10 54.98 1.85 -33.27
N GLU A 11 55.38 2.05 -32.01
CA GLU A 11 54.76 2.95 -30.99
C GLU A 11 54.88 4.47 -31.24
N ALA A 12 54.16 5.22 -30.39
CA ALA A 12 54.45 6.56 -29.83
C ALA A 12 53.34 7.61 -29.99
N ALA A 13 53.13 8.32 -28.88
CA ALA A 13 52.03 9.22 -28.55
C ALA A 13 52.02 10.59 -29.28
N LEU A 14 51.04 11.43 -28.87
CA LEU A 14 50.67 12.78 -29.38
C LEU A 14 49.75 12.70 -30.63
N THR A 15 48.56 13.29 -30.69
CA THR A 15 48.20 14.67 -30.28
C THR A 15 46.71 14.91 -29.94
N ALA A 16 46.48 15.95 -29.13
CA ALA A 16 45.35 16.90 -29.14
C ALA A 16 43.88 16.43 -29.02
N SER A 17 43.30 16.57 -27.83
CA SER A 17 42.16 17.48 -27.58
C SER A 17 42.00 17.83 -26.08
N GLU A 18 41.88 19.12 -25.79
CA GLU A 18 41.58 19.74 -24.48
C GLU A 18 40.22 20.47 -24.56
N PRO A 19 39.65 21.06 -23.48
CA PRO A 19 40.04 21.05 -22.05
C PRO A 19 38.95 20.38 -21.15
N ALA A 20 39.23 19.80 -19.98
CA ALA A 20 39.86 20.31 -18.76
C ALA A 20 38.98 21.26 -17.91
N ASN A 21 38.40 20.72 -16.83
CA ASN A 21 37.81 21.46 -15.71
C ASN A 21 38.92 21.79 -14.67
N PRO A 22 39.17 23.06 -14.33
CA PRO A 22 40.06 23.42 -13.23
C PRO A 22 39.27 23.71 -11.93
N ALA A 23 39.58 22.97 -10.87
CA ALA A 23 39.26 23.34 -9.49
C ALA A 23 40.57 23.58 -8.71
N LEU A 24 40.49 24.39 -7.64
CA LEU A 24 41.56 24.87 -6.74
C LEU A 24 42.42 26.05 -7.24
N ALA A 25 42.19 27.23 -6.65
CA ALA A 25 43.12 27.83 -5.67
C ALA A 25 42.45 28.97 -4.86
N TYR A 26 42.89 29.12 -3.61
CA TYR A 26 42.50 30.13 -2.58
C TYR A 26 43.31 31.46 -2.75
N PRO A 27 43.19 32.54 -1.91
CA PRO A 27 42.51 32.68 -0.62
C PRO A 27 41.68 33.96 -0.37
N PHE A 28 41.11 34.06 0.84
CA PHE A 28 40.45 35.24 1.41
C PHE A 28 41.38 36.45 1.60
N SER A 29 40.81 37.66 1.52
CA SER A 29 41.21 38.80 2.34
C SER A 29 40.02 39.73 2.60
N SER A 30 39.93 40.24 3.82
CA SER A 30 38.81 41.01 4.34
C SER A 30 38.98 42.52 4.15
N SER A 31 37.88 43.23 3.90
CA SER A 31 37.80 44.67 4.15
C SER A 31 36.37 45.10 4.48
N HIS A 32 36.23 45.84 5.59
CA HIS A 32 35.01 46.56 5.94
C HIS A 32 34.72 47.64 4.88
N GLN A 33 33.44 47.85 4.51
CA GLN A 33 32.88 49.22 4.44
C GLN A 33 31.34 49.28 4.29
N ASN A 34 30.75 50.07 5.20
CA ASN A 34 29.51 50.84 5.12
C ASN A 34 28.27 50.34 4.33
N HIS A 35 27.17 50.22 5.06
CA HIS A 35 25.82 50.47 4.54
C HIS A 35 25.67 51.92 4.02
N GLN A 36 25.58 52.10 2.71
CA GLN A 36 24.74 53.16 2.12
C GLN A 36 24.11 52.65 0.80
N THR A 37 22.78 52.65 0.75
CA THR A 37 22.03 52.32 -0.48
C THR A 37 22.12 53.49 -1.48
N PRO A 38 22.55 53.28 -2.73
CA PRO A 38 22.53 54.35 -3.73
C PRO A 38 21.09 54.66 -4.15
N ARG A 39 20.55 55.80 -3.67
CA ARG A 39 19.29 56.35 -4.17
C ARG A 39 19.45 56.71 -5.64
N ARG A 40 18.72 56.03 -6.54
CA ARG A 40 18.62 56.43 -7.95
C ARG A 40 18.07 57.86 -8.04
N GLY A 41 18.86 58.76 -8.61
CA GLY A 41 18.39 60.09 -8.99
C GLY A 41 17.40 60.05 -10.17
N PRO A 42 16.69 61.15 -10.45
CA PRO A 42 15.83 61.25 -11.63
C PRO A 42 16.63 61.10 -12.92
N ILE A 43 16.06 60.40 -13.91
CA ILE A 43 16.68 60.28 -15.23
C ILE A 43 16.46 61.61 -15.97
N GLU A 44 17.53 62.36 -16.16
CA GLU A 44 17.54 63.60 -16.95
C GLU A 44 17.82 63.28 -18.43
N GLY A 45 17.01 63.84 -19.33
CA GLY A 45 17.24 63.75 -20.77
C GLY A 45 18.22 64.81 -21.26
N PRO A 46 18.82 64.65 -22.46
CA PRO A 46 19.62 65.70 -23.06
C PRO A 46 18.78 66.98 -23.21
N TYR A 47 19.41 68.13 -22.95
CA TYR A 47 18.79 69.47 -22.85
C TYR A 47 18.01 69.78 -21.57
N GLY A 48 18.12 68.99 -20.50
CA GLY A 48 17.82 69.45 -19.13
C GLY A 48 16.35 69.76 -18.82
N GLN A 49 15.41 69.43 -19.71
CA GLN A 49 13.99 69.58 -19.43
C GLN A 49 13.51 68.46 -18.52
N ARG A 50 13.02 68.81 -17.33
CA ARG A 50 12.31 67.89 -16.44
C ARG A 50 11.12 67.29 -17.18
N LEU A 51 11.16 65.98 -17.44
CA LEU A 51 10.02 65.19 -17.89
C LEU A 51 8.96 65.12 -16.78
N THR A 52 8.16 66.17 -16.63
CA THR A 52 6.91 66.13 -15.89
C THR A 52 5.98 65.16 -16.61
N ARG A 53 5.96 63.91 -16.14
CA ARG A 53 5.06 62.86 -16.62
C ARG A 53 3.63 63.35 -16.44
N ARG A 54 3.04 63.95 -17.48
CA ARG A 54 1.62 64.31 -17.49
C ARG A 54 0.84 63.02 -17.29
N VAL A 55 0.32 62.82 -16.09
CA VAL A 55 -0.65 61.77 -15.79
C VAL A 55 -1.92 62.16 -16.50
N THR A 56 -2.02 61.78 -17.78
CA THR A 56 -3.23 61.98 -18.56
C THR A 56 -4.32 61.15 -17.89
N TRP A 57 -5.43 61.80 -17.50
CA TRP A 57 -6.54 61.17 -16.78
C TRP A 57 -6.99 59.86 -17.44
N ARG A 58 -6.98 59.84 -18.79
CA ARG A 58 -7.20 58.65 -19.63
C ARG A 58 -6.35 57.42 -19.24
N SER A 59 -5.06 57.59 -18.95
CA SER A 59 -4.20 56.46 -18.54
C SER A 59 -4.57 55.91 -17.16
N SER A 60 -5.05 56.78 -16.25
CA SER A 60 -5.52 56.37 -14.93
C SER A 60 -6.86 55.63 -15.01
N THR A 61 -7.79 56.10 -15.85
CA THR A 61 -9.09 55.45 -16.04
C THR A 61 -8.96 54.04 -16.64
N TYR A 62 -8.06 53.82 -17.60
CA TYR A 62 -7.82 52.47 -18.14
C TYR A 62 -7.31 51.49 -17.08
N LYS A 63 -6.43 51.93 -16.17
CA LYS A 63 -5.97 51.09 -15.06
C LYS A 63 -7.09 50.76 -14.08
N LEU A 64 -7.92 51.74 -13.74
CA LEU A 64 -9.04 51.57 -12.81
C LEU A 64 -10.08 50.59 -13.40
N VAL A 65 -10.43 50.72 -14.68
CA VAL A 65 -11.30 49.77 -15.40
C VAL A 65 -10.69 48.37 -15.45
N ALA A 66 -9.38 48.24 -15.71
CA ALA A 66 -8.71 46.94 -15.73
C ALA A 66 -8.72 46.27 -14.34
N TYR A 67 -8.48 47.00 -13.25
CA TYR A 67 -8.58 46.46 -11.89
C TYR A 67 -10.01 46.05 -11.54
N LEU A 68 -11.02 46.86 -11.89
CA LEU A 68 -12.42 46.50 -11.68
C LEU A 68 -12.83 45.24 -12.48
N TYR A 69 -12.34 45.09 -13.70
CA TYR A 69 -12.58 43.89 -14.51
C TYR A 69 -11.98 42.63 -13.86
N VAL A 70 -10.72 42.70 -13.40
CA VAL A 70 -10.07 41.57 -12.71
C VAL A 70 -10.80 41.22 -11.40
N LEU A 71 -11.23 42.22 -10.62
CA LEU A 71 -12.02 41.99 -9.41
C LEU A 71 -13.40 41.38 -9.73
N ALA A 72 -14.07 41.79 -10.80
CA ALA A 72 -15.33 41.20 -11.23
C ALA A 72 -15.16 39.73 -11.66
N VAL A 73 -14.09 39.39 -12.39
CA VAL A 73 -13.78 38.00 -12.76
C VAL A 73 -13.50 37.15 -11.51
N LEU A 74 -12.69 37.64 -10.56
CA LEU A 74 -12.43 36.93 -9.30
C LEU A 74 -13.71 36.75 -8.47
N TYR A 75 -14.59 37.75 -8.44
CA TYR A 75 -15.90 37.67 -7.77
C TYR A 75 -16.83 36.65 -8.42
N ILE A 76 -16.86 36.56 -9.76
CA ILE A 76 -17.61 35.54 -10.49
C ILE A 76 -17.07 34.13 -10.20
N VAL A 77 -15.75 33.95 -10.20
CA VAL A 77 -15.13 32.65 -9.84
C VAL A 77 -15.45 32.26 -8.38
N TRP A 78 -15.47 33.22 -7.46
CA TRP A 78 -15.87 33.00 -6.08
C TRP A 78 -17.37 32.65 -5.94
N LEU A 79 -18.26 33.33 -6.68
CA LEU A 79 -19.68 32.98 -6.76
C LEU A 79 -19.91 31.57 -7.32
N ILE A 80 -19.18 31.19 -8.38
CA ILE A 80 -19.23 29.84 -8.94
C ILE A 80 -18.78 28.81 -7.90
N ARG A 81 -17.69 29.08 -7.15
CA ARG A 81 -17.23 28.21 -6.08
C ARG A 81 -18.34 27.96 -5.05
N ASP A 82 -18.97 29.02 -4.54
CA ASP A 82 -19.98 28.89 -3.49
C ASP A 82 -21.33 28.31 -4.02
N ILE A 83 -21.67 28.49 -5.30
CA ILE A 83 -22.82 27.83 -5.95
C ILE A 83 -22.60 26.31 -6.07
N PHE A 84 -21.37 25.85 -6.35
CA PHE A 84 -21.03 24.43 -6.36
C PHE A 84 -20.66 23.86 -4.97
N PHE A 85 -20.63 24.69 -3.93
CA PHE A 85 -20.40 24.30 -2.53
C PHE A 85 -21.67 24.37 -1.66
N LEU A 86 -22.87 24.30 -2.26
CA LEU A 86 -24.07 23.98 -1.48
C LEU A 86 -23.99 22.53 -0.99
N PRO A 87 -24.07 22.28 0.33
CA PRO A 87 -23.97 20.93 0.85
C PRO A 87 -25.28 20.20 0.63
N PHE A 88 -25.20 18.98 0.08
CA PHE A 88 -26.30 18.00 0.21
C PHE A 88 -26.30 17.43 1.64
N SER A 89 -26.55 18.30 2.62
CA SER A 89 -26.90 17.91 3.99
C SER A 89 -28.36 17.46 4.03
N SER A 90 -28.65 16.30 3.46
CA SER A 90 -29.93 15.63 3.70
C SER A 90 -29.94 15.04 5.12
N SER A 91 -30.35 15.87 6.08
CA SER A 91 -30.59 15.46 7.46
C SER A 91 -31.82 14.55 7.55
N SER A 92 -31.62 13.22 7.50
CA SER A 92 -32.65 12.22 7.80
C SER A 92 -32.46 11.66 9.21
N SER A 93 -32.94 12.41 10.21
CA SER A 93 -33.08 11.89 11.57
C SER A 93 -34.29 10.96 11.66
N SER A 94 -34.09 9.77 12.26
CA SER A 94 -35.09 8.70 12.50
C SER A 94 -35.64 8.01 11.23
N SER A 95 -35.93 6.71 11.23
CA SER A 95 -36.23 5.82 12.36
C SER A 95 -35.69 4.40 12.16
N ALA A 96 -35.62 3.62 13.24
CA ALA A 96 -35.19 2.22 13.19
C ALA A 96 -36.23 1.35 12.47
N GLN A 97 -35.85 0.75 11.34
CA GLN A 97 -36.60 -0.35 10.72
C GLN A 97 -35.68 -1.50 10.31
N ARG A 98 -35.83 -2.64 10.99
CA ARG A 98 -35.29 -3.93 10.54
C ARG A 98 -36.14 -4.42 9.35
N SER A 99 -35.65 -4.28 8.14
CA SER A 99 -36.08 -5.13 7.00
C SER A 99 -35.09 -5.05 5.85
N GLN A 100 -34.85 -6.20 5.23
CA GLN A 100 -33.82 -6.46 4.22
C GLN A 100 -34.04 -5.66 2.93
N GLY A 101 -32.95 -5.14 2.37
CA GLY A 101 -32.84 -4.62 1.00
C GLY A 101 -31.38 -4.28 0.73
N VAL A 102 -30.77 -4.90 -0.29
CA VAL A 102 -29.33 -4.75 -0.56
C VAL A 102 -29.07 -3.43 -1.29
N SER A 103 -28.99 -2.36 -0.50
CA SER A 103 -28.25 -1.14 -0.86
C SER A 103 -26.75 -1.45 -0.86
N SER A 104 -25.99 -0.77 -1.73
CA SER A 104 -24.53 -0.88 -1.80
C SER A 104 -23.90 -0.05 -0.68
N ASP A 105 -24.06 -0.53 0.56
CA ASP A 105 -23.54 0.17 1.74
C ASP A 105 -22.01 0.17 1.72
N ASP A 106 -21.42 1.37 1.71
CA ASP A 106 -19.97 1.56 1.75
C ASP A 106 -19.43 1.17 3.13
N TYR A 107 -18.87 -0.04 3.24
CA TYR A 107 -18.33 -0.60 4.47
C TYR A 107 -17.22 0.27 5.09
N LEU A 108 -16.59 1.14 4.30
CA LEU A 108 -15.53 2.06 4.74
C LEU A 108 -16.06 3.46 5.10
N ALA A 109 -17.35 3.76 4.92
CA ALA A 109 -17.92 5.10 5.13
C ALA A 109 -17.67 5.71 6.51
N ARG A 110 -17.52 4.87 7.55
CA ARG A 110 -17.26 5.30 8.93
C ARG A 110 -15.77 5.42 9.30
N PHE A 111 -14.86 5.11 8.38
CA PHE A 111 -13.42 5.10 8.67
C PHE A 111 -12.87 6.52 8.72
N VAL A 112 -11.96 6.77 9.67
CA VAL A 112 -11.24 8.05 9.76
C VAL A 112 -10.39 8.23 8.50
N GLY A 113 -10.49 9.40 7.87
CA GLY A 113 -9.78 9.71 6.64
C GLY A 113 -10.44 9.22 5.35
N ARG A 114 -11.66 8.67 5.39
CA ARG A 114 -12.38 8.18 4.19
C ARG A 114 -12.45 9.20 3.06
N ASP A 115 -12.85 10.43 3.35
CA ASP A 115 -12.94 11.51 2.36
C ASP A 115 -11.57 12.14 2.03
N GLU A 116 -10.57 12.03 2.92
CA GLU A 116 -9.20 12.52 2.69
C GLU A 116 -8.40 11.59 1.76
N CYS A 117 -8.65 10.28 1.84
CA CYS A 117 -7.96 9.24 1.07
C CYS A 117 -8.72 8.79 -0.18
N ASP A 118 -9.98 9.19 -0.35
CA ASP A 118 -10.87 8.82 -1.47
C ASP A 118 -10.96 7.28 -1.66
N ILE A 119 -11.28 6.55 -0.58
CA ILE A 119 -11.43 5.09 -0.61
C ILE A 119 -12.82 4.68 -0.13
N SER A 120 -13.60 4.08 -1.04
CA SER A 120 -14.90 3.45 -0.77
C SER A 120 -14.78 1.94 -0.96
N SER A 121 -15.50 1.12 -0.18
CA SER A 121 -15.48 -0.34 -0.37
C SER A 121 -15.93 -0.75 -1.78
N THR A 122 -16.85 0.02 -2.38
CA THR A 122 -17.35 -0.15 -3.75
C THR A 122 -16.26 0.04 -4.82
N SER A 123 -15.21 0.82 -4.52
CA SER A 123 -14.05 0.98 -5.40
C SER A 123 -13.06 -0.18 -5.31
N LEU A 124 -13.18 -1.02 -4.28
CA LEU A 124 -12.30 -2.17 -4.04
C LEU A 124 -12.93 -3.48 -4.54
N TYR A 125 -14.23 -3.63 -4.34
CA TYR A 125 -14.98 -4.86 -4.65
C TYR A 125 -16.44 -4.54 -5.02
N THR A 126 -16.95 -5.19 -6.07
CA THR A 126 -18.36 -5.09 -6.47
C THR A 126 -19.15 -6.32 -5.98
N PRO A 127 -20.18 -6.14 -5.12
CA PRO A 127 -21.04 -7.24 -4.69
C PRO A 127 -21.95 -7.74 -5.82
N PRO A 128 -22.38 -9.02 -5.81
CA PRO A 128 -23.32 -9.54 -6.80
C PRO A 128 -24.67 -8.82 -6.72
N THR A 129 -25.15 -8.33 -7.86
CA THR A 129 -26.44 -7.62 -7.97
C THR A 129 -27.52 -8.50 -8.63
N GLY A 130 -28.71 -8.57 -8.03
CA GLY A 130 -29.91 -9.18 -8.62
C GLY A 130 -30.63 -10.18 -7.71
N ASP A 131 -31.97 -10.13 -7.71
CA ASP A 131 -32.83 -10.86 -6.76
C ASP A 131 -32.92 -12.38 -6.98
N GLY A 132 -32.43 -12.89 -8.11
CA GLY A 132 -32.74 -14.27 -8.55
C GLY A 132 -32.00 -15.40 -7.81
N ALA A 133 -30.77 -15.18 -7.34
CA ALA A 133 -29.94 -16.28 -6.81
C ALA A 133 -28.78 -15.84 -5.88
N LEU A 134 -28.94 -14.80 -5.05
CA LEU A 134 -27.87 -14.30 -4.15
C LEU A 134 -27.17 -15.41 -3.33
N ARG A 135 -27.88 -16.47 -2.92
CA ARG A 135 -27.27 -17.62 -2.20
C ARG A 135 -26.30 -18.44 -3.03
N ASN A 136 -26.49 -18.54 -4.34
CA ASN A 136 -25.62 -19.30 -5.24
C ASN A 136 -24.50 -18.43 -5.83
N ALA A 137 -24.65 -17.09 -5.77
CA ALA A 137 -23.63 -16.15 -6.21
C ALA A 137 -22.36 -16.19 -5.33
N TYR A 138 -22.49 -16.49 -4.03
CA TYR A 138 -21.35 -16.61 -3.12
C TYR A 138 -20.71 -18.02 -3.14
N CYS A 139 -19.40 -18.08 -2.91
CA CYS A 139 -18.65 -19.33 -2.86
C CYS A 139 -19.10 -20.26 -1.72
N GLN A 140 -19.48 -21.49 -2.06
CA GLN A 140 -20.10 -22.45 -1.12
C GLN A 140 -19.10 -23.15 -0.18
N ASN A 141 -17.82 -23.14 -0.51
CA ASN A 141 -16.77 -23.81 0.26
C ASN A 141 -15.43 -23.09 0.13
N ARG A 142 -14.51 -23.37 1.07
CA ARG A 142 -13.20 -22.70 1.17
C ARG A 142 -12.31 -22.90 -0.07
N ALA A 143 -12.36 -24.07 -0.72
CA ALA A 143 -11.57 -24.32 -1.92
C ALA A 143 -12.06 -23.48 -3.10
N ALA A 144 -13.38 -23.42 -3.32
CA ALA A 144 -13.98 -22.55 -4.33
C ALA A 144 -13.73 -21.06 -4.04
N LEU A 145 -13.76 -20.64 -2.77
CA LEU A 145 -13.43 -19.27 -2.35
C LEU A 145 -11.98 -18.90 -2.69
N LEU A 146 -11.01 -19.75 -2.35
CA LEU A 146 -9.62 -19.51 -2.68
C LEU A 146 -9.36 -19.50 -4.19
N ASP A 147 -10.00 -20.39 -4.94
CA ASP A 147 -9.86 -20.48 -6.39
C ASP A 147 -10.43 -19.23 -7.08
N ALA A 148 -11.65 -18.80 -6.70
CA ALA A 148 -12.27 -17.58 -7.20
C ALA A 148 -11.49 -16.30 -6.84
N MET A 149 -10.87 -16.24 -5.66
CA MET A 149 -9.98 -15.16 -5.25
C MET A 149 -8.59 -15.23 -5.87
N SER A 150 -8.14 -16.39 -6.33
CA SER A 150 -6.82 -16.56 -6.98
C SER A 150 -6.84 -16.28 -8.47
N ASN A 151 -7.99 -16.51 -9.12
CA ASN A 151 -8.15 -16.46 -10.57
C ASN A 151 -8.99 -15.26 -11.07
N GLY A 152 -9.60 -14.47 -10.17
CA GLY A 152 -10.30 -13.24 -10.54
C GLY A 152 -9.38 -12.10 -10.98
N GLU A 153 -9.96 -11.02 -11.48
CA GLU A 153 -9.26 -9.97 -12.20
C GLU A 153 -9.87 -8.57 -11.99
N HIS A 154 -9.25 -7.57 -12.59
CA HIS A 154 -9.80 -6.21 -12.71
C HIS A 154 -10.21 -5.98 -14.17
N HIS A 155 -11.47 -5.62 -14.42
CA HIS A 155 -12.03 -5.33 -15.75
C HIS A 155 -11.57 -3.97 -16.32
N GLY A 156 -10.28 -3.67 -16.23
CA GLY A 156 -9.67 -2.40 -16.59
C GLY A 156 -8.88 -1.77 -15.44
N THR A 157 -8.05 -0.79 -15.76
CA THR A 157 -7.13 -0.14 -14.81
C THR A 157 -7.86 0.59 -13.69
N GLY A 158 -7.65 0.18 -12.44
CA GLY A 158 -8.24 0.86 -11.28
C GLY A 158 -9.75 0.65 -11.11
N THR A 159 -10.31 -0.36 -11.78
CA THR A 159 -11.67 -0.86 -11.50
C THR A 159 -11.70 -1.66 -10.20
N SER A 160 -12.88 -1.95 -9.65
CA SER A 160 -13.03 -2.88 -8.53
C SER A 160 -12.58 -4.29 -8.92
N TYR A 161 -12.04 -5.06 -7.97
CA TYR A 161 -11.73 -6.47 -8.19
C TYR A 161 -13.00 -7.32 -8.33
N ASP A 162 -12.99 -8.25 -9.29
CA ASP A 162 -14.06 -9.20 -9.55
C ASP A 162 -13.56 -10.66 -9.46
N PRO A 163 -14.03 -11.46 -8.48
CA PRO A 163 -13.60 -12.85 -8.31
C PRO A 163 -14.15 -13.77 -9.40
N GLN A 164 -13.37 -14.76 -9.82
CA GLN A 164 -13.79 -15.66 -10.90
C GLN A 164 -14.85 -16.67 -10.43
N GLY A 165 -16.02 -16.66 -11.08
CA GLY A 165 -17.04 -17.71 -10.99
C GLY A 165 -17.96 -17.66 -9.76
N CYS A 166 -17.43 -17.34 -8.57
CA CYS A 166 -18.24 -17.08 -7.37
C CYS A 166 -17.69 -15.91 -6.55
N HIS A 167 -18.59 -15.17 -5.90
CA HIS A 167 -18.25 -14.01 -5.11
C HIS A 167 -17.85 -14.39 -3.67
N TYR A 168 -16.98 -13.57 -3.09
CA TYR A 168 -16.74 -13.52 -1.65
C TYR A 168 -17.62 -12.43 -1.03
N ARG A 169 -17.83 -12.45 0.29
CA ARG A 169 -18.58 -11.39 0.99
C ARG A 169 -17.61 -10.47 1.72
N TRP A 170 -17.61 -9.17 1.43
CA TRP A 170 -16.86 -8.19 2.21
C TRP A 170 -17.30 -8.22 3.68
N PHE A 171 -16.36 -8.25 4.62
CA PHE A 171 -16.66 -8.25 6.06
C PHE A 171 -16.57 -6.84 6.63
N SER A 172 -17.50 -6.50 7.53
CA SER A 172 -17.35 -5.35 8.42
C SER A 172 -16.23 -5.60 9.44
N THR A 173 -15.67 -4.54 10.03
CA THR A 173 -14.61 -4.67 11.06
C THR A 173 -15.03 -5.57 12.22
N GLY A 174 -16.29 -5.50 12.67
CA GLY A 174 -16.81 -6.38 13.71
C GLY A 174 -16.76 -7.86 13.32
N GLU A 175 -17.07 -8.19 12.07
CA GLU A 175 -17.00 -9.57 11.58
C GLU A 175 -15.56 -10.04 11.37
N ILE A 176 -14.64 -9.14 11.03
CA ILE A 176 -13.20 -9.44 11.06
C ILE A 176 -12.80 -9.76 12.52
N CYS A 177 -13.17 -8.95 13.50
CA CYS A 177 -12.92 -9.23 14.92
C CYS A 177 -13.50 -10.58 15.39
N ASP A 178 -14.71 -10.93 14.94
CA ASP A 178 -15.34 -12.23 15.20
C ASP A 178 -14.60 -13.41 14.55
N VAL A 179 -13.89 -13.18 13.43
CA VAL A 179 -12.98 -14.18 12.84
C VAL A 179 -11.69 -14.25 13.65
N LEU A 180 -11.06 -13.12 13.98
CA LEU A 180 -9.82 -13.08 14.77
C LEU A 180 -9.97 -13.77 16.13
N SER A 181 -11.11 -13.56 16.81
CA SER A 181 -11.39 -14.15 18.13
C SER A 181 -11.44 -15.70 18.15
N ARG A 182 -11.41 -16.36 16.99
CA ARG A 182 -11.37 -17.83 16.85
C ARG A 182 -9.96 -18.39 16.97
N PHE A 183 -8.94 -17.54 17.08
CA PHE A 183 -7.53 -17.89 17.16
C PHE A 183 -6.94 -17.51 18.52
N ASP A 184 -5.88 -18.20 18.95
CA ASP A 184 -5.07 -17.73 20.10
C ASP A 184 -4.02 -16.68 19.68
N GLY A 185 -3.70 -16.64 18.38
CA GLY A 185 -2.90 -15.59 17.74
C GLY A 185 -2.78 -15.83 16.24
N ILE A 186 -2.19 -14.90 15.49
CA ILE A 186 -1.98 -14.98 14.04
C ILE A 186 -0.57 -14.51 13.70
N VAL A 187 0.16 -15.27 12.88
CA VAL A 187 1.53 -14.93 12.50
C VAL A 187 1.61 -14.68 11.00
N PHE A 188 2.00 -13.47 10.60
CA PHE A 188 2.37 -13.13 9.24
C PHE A 188 3.88 -13.31 9.09
N VAL A 189 4.33 -14.06 8.08
CA VAL A 189 5.73 -14.42 7.88
C VAL A 189 6.13 -14.12 6.44
N GLY A 190 7.00 -13.15 6.20
CA GLY A 190 7.33 -12.79 4.82
C GLY A 190 8.06 -11.47 4.64
N ASP A 191 7.94 -10.90 3.45
CA ASP A 191 8.65 -9.71 3.00
C ASP A 191 7.70 -8.51 2.77
N GLY A 192 8.17 -7.52 2.00
CA GLY A 192 7.52 -6.21 1.83
C GLY A 192 6.04 -6.25 1.43
N PRO A 193 5.64 -6.98 0.38
CA PRO A 193 4.24 -7.10 -0.02
C PRO A 193 3.34 -7.69 1.07
N LEU A 194 3.79 -8.73 1.79
CA LEU A 194 3.01 -9.27 2.92
C LEU A 194 2.91 -8.26 4.07
N PHE A 195 3.96 -7.46 4.30
CA PHE A 195 3.89 -6.39 5.29
C PHE A 195 2.89 -5.30 4.91
N SER A 196 2.64 -5.08 3.61
CA SER A 196 1.56 -4.20 3.15
C SER A 196 0.17 -4.80 3.39
N ILE A 197 -0.02 -6.11 3.18
CA ILE A 197 -1.27 -6.80 3.55
C ILE A 197 -1.51 -6.66 5.07
N TYR A 198 -0.49 -6.87 5.90
CA TYR A 198 -0.57 -6.69 7.35
C TYR A 198 -0.82 -5.22 7.77
N ALA A 199 -0.19 -4.27 7.09
CA ALA A 199 -0.42 -2.84 7.29
C ALA A 199 -1.88 -2.44 7.00
N ALA A 200 -2.47 -3.00 5.95
CA ALA A 200 -3.88 -2.78 5.61
C ALA A 200 -4.85 -3.54 6.54
N LEU A 201 -4.49 -4.71 7.07
CA LEU A 201 -5.25 -5.32 8.17
C LEU A 201 -5.30 -4.38 9.38
N ASN A 202 -4.19 -3.72 9.73
CA ASN A 202 -4.19 -2.72 10.81
C ASN A 202 -5.12 -1.53 10.53
N ILE A 203 -5.23 -1.09 9.27
CA ILE A 203 -6.21 -0.07 8.86
C ILE A 203 -7.65 -0.55 9.10
N LEU A 204 -7.97 -1.80 8.70
CA LEU A 204 -9.30 -2.40 8.89
C LEU A 204 -9.68 -2.51 10.38
N LEU A 205 -8.75 -2.98 11.22
CA LEU A 205 -8.98 -3.18 12.66
C LEU A 205 -9.03 -1.88 13.47
N ARG A 206 -8.42 -0.80 12.98
CA ARG A 206 -8.35 0.52 13.64
C ARG A 206 -9.30 1.56 13.02
N GLU A 207 -10.03 1.17 11.98
CA GLU A 207 -11.00 1.99 11.23
C GLU A 207 -10.46 3.37 10.82
N ASN A 208 -9.21 3.40 10.34
CA ASN A 208 -8.52 4.64 10.00
C ASN A 208 -7.71 4.46 8.71
N LEU A 209 -8.25 4.93 7.59
CA LEU A 209 -7.59 4.92 6.28
C LEU A 209 -6.35 5.82 6.30
N ALA A 210 -6.48 7.06 6.80
CA ALA A 210 -5.40 8.04 6.76
C ALA A 210 -4.09 7.59 7.41
N LEU A 211 -4.13 6.90 8.55
CA LEU A 211 -2.94 6.60 9.38
C LEU A 211 -3.01 5.24 10.11
N GLY A 212 -3.99 4.39 9.82
CA GLY A 212 -4.25 3.15 10.57
C GLY A 212 -3.17 2.09 10.45
N SER A 213 -2.28 2.15 9.46
CA SER A 213 -1.14 1.23 9.40
C SER A 213 0.04 1.65 10.29
N LEU A 214 0.05 2.89 10.80
CA LEU A 214 1.23 3.51 11.40
C LEU A 214 1.14 3.67 12.93
N ARG A 215 2.32 3.59 13.55
CA ARG A 215 2.65 3.94 14.94
C ARG A 215 2.69 5.46 15.09
N GLN A 216 1.52 6.10 14.96
CA GLN A 216 1.35 7.56 15.02
C GLN A 216 1.95 8.20 16.28
N TRP A 217 2.11 7.43 17.37
CA TRP A 217 2.71 7.87 18.63
C TRP A 217 4.24 8.02 18.59
N ASP A 218 4.92 7.39 17.61
CA ASP A 218 6.36 7.50 17.37
C ASP A 218 6.69 8.56 16.29
N MET A 219 5.68 9.31 15.81
CA MET A 219 5.78 10.23 14.67
C MET A 219 5.59 11.69 15.09
N GLY A 220 6.38 12.61 14.51
CA GLY A 220 6.14 14.05 14.59
C GLY A 220 5.10 14.53 13.56
N SER A 221 4.48 15.69 13.80
CA SER A 221 3.39 16.23 12.96
C SER A 221 3.73 16.32 11.47
N LYS A 222 4.99 16.65 11.13
CA LYS A 222 5.46 16.67 9.74
C LYS A 222 5.40 15.27 9.09
N GLN A 223 5.90 14.26 9.80
CA GLN A 223 5.89 12.86 9.32
C GLN A 223 4.45 12.34 9.19
N ILE A 224 3.56 12.75 10.10
CA ILE A 224 2.13 12.41 10.02
C ILE A 224 1.56 12.89 8.68
N GLU A 225 1.70 14.17 8.33
CA GLU A 225 1.20 14.73 7.06
C GLU A 225 1.92 14.15 5.82
N GLU A 226 3.22 13.85 5.91
CA GLU A 226 3.99 13.23 4.82
C GLU A 226 3.65 11.76 4.57
N CYS A 227 3.00 11.09 5.53
CA CYS A 227 2.71 9.66 5.51
C CYS A 227 1.22 9.30 5.46
N LYS A 228 0.29 10.24 5.24
CA LYS A 228 -1.15 9.93 5.17
C LYS A 228 -1.55 9.11 3.94
N CYS A 229 -2.65 8.36 4.09
CA CYS A 229 -3.34 7.61 3.04
C CYS A 229 -2.36 6.69 2.28
N ASP A 230 -2.37 6.71 0.94
CA ASP A 230 -1.49 5.86 0.12
C ASP A 230 0.00 6.01 0.45
N LYS A 231 0.45 7.16 0.98
CA LYS A 231 1.85 7.38 1.36
C LYS A 231 2.32 6.46 2.49
N GLN A 232 1.41 5.88 3.28
CA GLN A 232 1.72 4.77 4.21
C GLN A 232 2.31 3.53 3.49
N PHE A 233 2.11 3.43 2.18
CA PHE A 233 2.51 2.33 1.31
C PHE A 233 3.53 2.75 0.25
N SER A 234 3.36 3.92 -0.38
CA SER A 234 4.24 4.38 -1.45
C SER A 234 5.49 5.15 -0.97
N ASN A 235 5.49 5.74 0.23
CA ASN A 235 6.66 6.46 0.76
C ASN A 235 7.53 5.54 1.65
N SER A 236 8.76 5.27 1.21
CA SER A 236 9.72 4.41 1.90
C SER A 236 10.08 4.87 3.32
N GLN A 237 10.00 6.17 3.62
CA GLN A 237 10.25 6.71 4.96
C GLN A 237 9.13 6.31 5.95
N CYS A 238 7.91 6.12 5.47
CA CYS A 238 6.75 5.76 6.28
C CYS A 238 6.77 4.28 6.70
N MET A 239 7.47 3.42 5.94
CA MET A 239 7.61 1.99 6.22
C MET A 239 8.18 1.70 7.62
N ALA A 240 9.11 2.53 8.09
CA ALA A 240 9.72 2.40 9.42
C ALA A 240 8.71 2.62 10.57
N PHE A 241 7.64 3.39 10.32
CA PHE A 241 6.60 3.70 11.29
C PHE A 241 5.42 2.72 11.25
N ARG A 242 5.41 1.72 10.36
CA ARG A 242 4.34 0.71 10.37
C ARG A 242 4.28 -0.04 11.70
N VAL A 243 3.06 -0.44 12.07
CA VAL A 243 2.80 -1.35 13.20
C VAL A 243 3.34 -2.73 12.83
N GLY A 244 4.22 -3.29 13.66
CA GLY A 244 4.79 -4.63 13.52
C GLY A 244 4.04 -5.71 14.29
N SER A 245 3.35 -5.35 15.37
CA SER A 245 2.64 -6.28 16.26
C SER A 245 1.40 -5.64 16.89
N SER A 246 0.43 -6.47 17.27
CA SER A 246 -0.77 -6.04 18.02
C SER A 246 -0.41 -5.37 19.35
N GLU A 247 0.66 -5.84 20.00
CA GLU A 247 1.11 -5.35 21.31
C GLU A 247 1.59 -3.91 21.27
N GLU A 248 2.13 -3.45 20.14
CA GLU A 248 2.49 -2.04 19.94
C GLU A 248 1.26 -1.12 20.03
N VAL A 249 0.10 -1.55 19.51
CA VAL A 249 -1.16 -0.79 19.63
C VAL A 249 -1.74 -0.93 21.03
N TYR A 250 -1.87 -2.15 21.56
CA TYR A 250 -2.45 -2.39 22.90
C TYR A 250 -1.66 -1.69 24.02
N THR A 251 -0.33 -1.61 23.93
CA THR A 251 0.52 -0.93 24.92
C THR A 251 0.27 0.58 24.98
N TYR A 252 -0.29 1.19 23.92
CA TYR A 252 -0.56 2.62 23.82
C TYR A 252 -2.04 3.00 23.83
N ASP A 253 -2.94 2.02 23.90
CA ASP A 253 -4.36 2.25 24.11
C ASP A 253 -4.60 2.98 25.45
N GLY A 254 -5.63 3.83 25.51
CA GLY A 254 -5.97 4.67 26.65
C GLY A 254 -4.98 5.79 27.01
N LYS A 255 -3.81 5.90 26.37
CA LYS A 255 -2.77 6.90 26.73
C LYS A 255 -2.90 8.26 26.03
N ALA A 256 -3.71 8.40 24.98
CA ALA A 256 -4.02 9.68 24.35
C ALA A 256 -5.29 9.60 23.47
N THR A 257 -6.06 10.69 23.38
CA THR A 257 -7.34 10.77 22.65
C THR A 257 -7.22 10.71 21.11
N ASN A 258 -6.03 10.97 20.56
CA ASN A 258 -5.82 11.11 19.11
C ASN A 258 -5.12 9.88 18.49
N ARG A 259 -5.30 8.69 19.07
CA ARG A 259 -4.68 7.46 18.59
C ARG A 259 -5.77 6.43 18.34
N SER A 260 -5.95 6.00 17.10
CA SER A 260 -6.93 4.95 16.78
C SER A 260 -6.49 3.62 17.43
N PRO A 261 -7.22 3.09 18.42
CA PRO A 261 -6.96 1.75 18.96
C PRO A 261 -7.54 0.70 18.01
N TYR A 262 -7.42 -0.59 18.34
CA TYR A 262 -8.24 -1.60 17.67
C TYR A 262 -9.69 -1.53 18.15
N VAL A 263 -10.63 -1.69 17.24
CA VAL A 263 -12.07 -1.71 17.55
C VAL A 263 -12.51 -3.08 18.09
N CYS A 264 -11.69 -4.12 17.92
CA CYS A 264 -11.95 -5.45 18.45
C CYS A 264 -11.89 -5.48 19.98
N SER A 265 -13.00 -5.87 20.62
CA SER A 265 -13.09 -6.09 22.07
C SER A 265 -12.30 -7.31 22.55
N ALA A 266 -12.10 -8.30 21.68
CA ALA A 266 -11.30 -9.49 21.96
C ALA A 266 -9.81 -9.22 21.69
N TYR A 267 -8.99 -9.25 22.74
CA TYR A 267 -7.53 -9.26 22.62
C TYR A 267 -7.08 -10.52 21.87
N THR A 268 -6.69 -10.34 20.61
CA THR A 268 -6.15 -11.40 19.74
C THR A 268 -4.77 -10.97 19.30
N ARG A 269 -3.75 -11.76 19.61
CA ARG A 269 -2.38 -11.43 19.23
C ARG A 269 -2.17 -11.58 17.73
N HIS A 270 -1.52 -10.62 17.10
CA HIS A 270 -1.01 -10.80 15.74
C HIS A 270 0.32 -10.09 15.53
N ILE A 271 1.19 -10.68 14.71
CA ILE A 271 2.52 -10.14 14.45
C ILE A 271 2.89 -10.27 12.98
N PHE A 272 3.76 -9.37 12.52
CA PHE A 272 4.54 -9.53 11.30
C PHE A 272 6.00 -9.91 11.63
N LEU A 273 6.45 -11.02 11.05
CA LEU A 273 7.80 -11.55 11.14
C LEU A 273 8.53 -11.34 9.80
N PRO A 274 9.47 -10.39 9.71
CA PRO A 274 10.19 -10.12 8.48
C PRO A 274 11.15 -11.27 8.13
N VAL A 275 11.08 -11.74 6.88
CA VAL A 275 11.93 -12.80 6.32
C VAL A 275 12.67 -12.25 5.10
N THR A 276 14.00 -12.28 5.15
CA THR A 276 14.89 -11.85 4.05
C THR A 276 15.64 -13.02 3.39
N GLY A 277 15.37 -14.25 3.82
CA GLY A 277 16.02 -15.49 3.36
C GLY A 277 15.65 -16.67 4.26
N SER A 278 16.11 -17.87 3.90
CA SER A 278 15.96 -19.08 4.71
C SER A 278 17.34 -19.76 4.85
N PRO A 279 17.79 -20.13 6.07
CA PRO A 279 17.09 -19.94 7.34
C PRO A 279 16.96 -18.47 7.75
N SER A 280 15.87 -18.15 8.44
CA SER A 280 15.61 -16.82 9.00
C SER A 280 16.52 -16.53 10.21
N PRO A 281 16.74 -15.25 10.58
CA PRO A 281 17.52 -14.91 11.76
C PRO A 281 16.87 -15.44 13.04
N ARG A 282 17.69 -15.88 14.01
CA ARG A 282 17.23 -16.45 15.28
C ARG A 282 16.24 -15.57 16.05
N SER A 283 16.43 -14.25 16.02
CA SER A 283 15.51 -13.28 16.64
C SER A 283 14.09 -13.29 16.06
N VAL A 284 13.91 -13.81 14.83
CA VAL A 284 12.60 -14.03 14.22
C VAL A 284 12.00 -15.36 14.68
N HIS A 285 12.82 -16.41 14.86
CA HIS A 285 12.40 -17.68 15.46
C HIS A 285 11.97 -17.52 16.91
N ASP A 286 12.74 -16.76 17.71
CA ASP A 286 12.45 -16.53 19.13
C ASP A 286 11.07 -15.84 19.29
N LYS A 287 10.75 -14.84 18.43
CA LYS A 287 9.43 -14.20 18.36
C LYS A 287 8.30 -15.13 17.90
N PHE A 288 8.58 -16.03 16.96
CA PHE A 288 7.60 -17.04 16.55
C PHE A 288 7.26 -17.98 17.71
N GLN A 289 8.27 -18.40 18.48
CA GLN A 289 8.09 -19.27 19.65
C GLN A 289 7.33 -18.57 20.79
N GLU A 290 7.53 -17.26 20.99
CA GLU A 290 6.77 -16.45 21.97
C GLU A 290 5.25 -16.49 21.73
N ILE A 291 4.82 -16.51 20.46
CA ILE A 291 3.40 -16.57 20.04
C ILE A 291 2.90 -18.03 19.91
N MET A 292 3.80 -19.00 19.93
CA MET A 292 3.51 -20.44 19.91
C MET A 292 3.84 -21.11 21.26
N PRO A 293 3.35 -20.59 22.43
CA PRO A 293 3.68 -21.19 23.70
C PRO A 293 3.17 -22.63 23.76
N ALA A 294 4.07 -23.53 24.15
CA ALA A 294 3.81 -24.95 24.28
C ALA A 294 2.74 -25.18 25.36
N THR A 295 1.52 -25.47 24.90
CA THR A 295 0.39 -26.06 25.64
C THR A 295 0.34 -25.83 27.16
N ALA A 296 -0.11 -24.65 27.57
CA ALA A 296 -0.70 -24.40 28.88
C ALA A 296 -2.03 -23.63 28.73
N GLY A 297 -3.04 -24.26 28.11
CA GLY A 297 -4.43 -23.77 28.08
C GLY A 297 -4.96 -23.21 26.75
N GLY A 298 -4.12 -22.96 25.75
CA GLY A 298 -4.57 -22.46 24.44
C GLY A 298 -5.13 -23.55 23.53
N ASN A 299 -6.46 -23.69 23.47
CA ASN A 299 -7.15 -24.68 22.63
C ASN A 299 -7.41 -24.22 21.17
N ARG A 300 -7.17 -22.94 20.83
CA ARG A 300 -7.51 -22.41 19.49
C ARG A 300 -6.31 -22.51 18.54
N PRO A 301 -6.56 -22.65 17.22
CA PRO A 301 -5.49 -22.65 16.24
C PRO A 301 -4.72 -21.32 16.24
N VAL A 302 -3.48 -21.37 15.77
CA VAL A 302 -2.63 -20.20 15.52
C VAL A 302 -2.24 -20.24 14.04
N PRO A 303 -2.99 -19.61 13.13
CA PRO A 303 -2.69 -19.61 11.71
C PRO A 303 -1.37 -18.88 11.40
N VAL A 304 -0.67 -19.40 10.39
CA VAL A 304 0.51 -18.76 9.79
C VAL A 304 0.18 -18.39 8.34
N ILE A 305 0.28 -17.10 8.04
CA ILE A 305 0.09 -16.54 6.71
C ILE A 305 1.50 -16.24 6.18
N HIS A 306 1.94 -17.00 5.19
CA HIS A 306 3.31 -16.97 4.68
C HIS A 306 3.34 -16.50 3.22
N SER A 307 4.24 -15.57 2.89
CA SER A 307 4.51 -15.15 1.52
C SER A 307 5.98 -14.80 1.37
N LEU A 308 6.53 -15.01 0.18
CA LEU A 308 7.81 -14.43 -0.24
C LEU A 308 7.68 -14.02 -1.71
N SER A 309 8.29 -12.88 -2.03
CA SER A 309 8.30 -12.32 -3.37
C SER A 309 9.54 -12.78 -4.15
N LEU A 310 9.44 -12.83 -5.47
CA LEU A 310 10.60 -13.05 -6.31
C LEU A 310 11.54 -11.84 -6.22
N SER A 311 12.79 -12.07 -5.80
CA SER A 311 13.85 -11.06 -5.83
C SER A 311 15.20 -11.72 -6.11
N THR A 312 16.25 -10.91 -6.31
CA THR A 312 17.62 -11.39 -6.51
C THR A 312 18.14 -12.30 -5.40
N TYR A 313 17.59 -12.18 -4.18
CA TYR A 313 17.95 -13.00 -3.02
C TYR A 313 16.93 -14.11 -2.72
N LEU A 314 15.66 -13.92 -3.09
CA LEU A 314 14.55 -14.84 -2.80
C LEU A 314 14.16 -15.65 -4.04
N SER A 315 14.88 -16.76 -4.28
CA SER A 315 14.58 -17.70 -5.36
C SER A 315 13.51 -18.74 -4.96
N ARG A 316 12.98 -19.48 -5.94
CA ARG A 316 12.08 -20.65 -5.71
C ARG A 316 12.63 -21.63 -4.66
N LYS A 317 13.95 -21.87 -4.65
CA LYS A 317 14.60 -22.78 -3.69
C LYS A 317 14.53 -22.22 -2.26
N VAL A 318 14.74 -20.91 -2.10
CA VAL A 318 14.66 -20.22 -0.80
C VAL A 318 13.22 -20.21 -0.31
N ALA A 319 12.24 -19.98 -1.19
CA ALA A 319 10.82 -20.06 -0.84
C ALA A 319 10.43 -21.47 -0.34
N ALA A 320 10.85 -22.52 -1.05
CA ALA A 320 10.60 -23.90 -0.64
C ALA A 320 11.26 -24.25 0.72
N ALA A 321 12.49 -23.77 0.96
CA ALA A 321 13.20 -23.95 2.23
C ALA A 321 12.51 -23.20 3.38
N SER A 322 12.03 -21.96 3.14
CA SER A 322 11.25 -21.19 4.11
C SER A 322 9.95 -21.90 4.48
N MET A 323 9.23 -22.48 3.51
CA MET A 323 8.05 -23.31 3.81
C MET A 323 8.41 -24.47 4.76
N ASP A 324 9.48 -25.21 4.48
CA ASP A 324 9.93 -26.34 5.33
C ASP A 324 10.37 -25.89 6.73
N GLU A 325 11.05 -24.75 6.83
CA GLU A 325 11.49 -24.12 8.07
C GLU A 325 10.30 -23.82 9.00
N TRP A 326 9.31 -23.05 8.52
CA TRP A 326 8.16 -22.65 9.34
C TRP A 326 7.21 -23.82 9.63
N LEU A 327 7.03 -24.75 8.68
CA LEU A 327 6.33 -26.03 8.93
C LEU A 327 7.06 -26.88 9.99
N GLY A 328 8.39 -26.82 10.05
CA GLY A 328 9.21 -27.46 11.08
C GLY A 328 8.92 -26.90 12.47
N PHE A 329 8.99 -25.58 12.66
CA PHE A 329 8.66 -24.92 13.92
C PHE A 329 7.20 -25.18 14.35
N ALA A 330 6.26 -25.12 13.39
CA ALA A 330 4.86 -25.42 13.64
C ALA A 330 4.64 -26.84 14.18
N ARG A 331 5.25 -27.86 13.56
CA ARG A 331 5.19 -29.25 14.04
C ARG A 331 5.81 -29.41 15.42
N ALA A 332 6.95 -28.75 15.68
CA ALA A 332 7.62 -28.78 16.97
C ALA A 332 6.81 -28.14 18.11
N SER A 333 5.92 -27.19 17.80
CA SER A 333 5.06 -26.53 18.81
C SER A 333 3.97 -27.44 19.41
N GLY A 334 3.64 -28.55 18.74
CA GLY A 334 2.49 -29.41 19.09
C GLY A 334 1.11 -28.76 18.90
N ARG A 335 1.03 -27.50 18.47
CA ARG A 335 -0.23 -26.76 18.27
C ARG A 335 -0.86 -27.07 16.90
N LYS A 336 -2.15 -26.76 16.77
CA LYS A 336 -2.81 -26.70 15.46
C LYS A 336 -2.44 -25.40 14.75
N VAL A 337 -1.50 -25.50 13.81
CA VAL A 337 -0.98 -24.38 13.02
C VAL A 337 -1.36 -24.59 11.54
N PRO A 338 -2.52 -24.08 11.09
CA PRO A 338 -2.88 -24.06 9.68
C PRO A 338 -2.04 -23.02 8.92
N PHE A 339 -1.72 -23.30 7.65
CA PHE A 339 -0.86 -22.45 6.81
C PHE A 339 -1.57 -22.00 5.54
N LEU A 340 -1.55 -20.68 5.31
CA LEU A 340 -1.89 -20.06 4.04
C LEU A 340 -0.61 -19.56 3.37
N TRP A 341 -0.32 -20.04 2.17
CA TRP A 341 0.65 -19.44 1.27
C TRP A 341 -0.02 -18.37 0.40
N VAL A 342 0.40 -17.13 0.58
CA VAL A 342 -0.04 -16.00 -0.26
C VAL A 342 1.00 -15.82 -1.37
N GLY A 343 0.58 -15.97 -2.63
CA GLY A 343 1.44 -15.74 -3.80
C GLY A 343 1.86 -14.27 -3.92
N PRO A 344 2.93 -13.98 -4.68
CA PRO A 344 3.39 -12.60 -4.87
C PRO A 344 2.38 -11.76 -5.66
N THR A 345 2.52 -10.45 -5.53
CA THR A 345 1.84 -9.46 -6.38
C THR A 345 2.49 -9.41 -7.77
N SER A 346 1.74 -9.00 -8.79
CA SER A 346 2.28 -8.71 -10.12
C SER A 346 3.18 -7.47 -10.11
N ALA A 347 4.04 -7.34 -11.14
CA ALA A 347 4.67 -6.06 -11.44
C ALA A 347 3.59 -5.06 -11.92
N GLY A 348 3.23 -4.10 -11.06
CA GLY A 348 2.12 -3.16 -11.28
C GLY A 348 2.19 -2.33 -12.57
N TYR A 349 1.04 -1.79 -12.95
CA TYR A 349 0.70 -1.21 -14.26
C TYR A 349 1.79 -0.33 -14.93
N GLN A 350 2.51 0.46 -14.13
CA GLN A 350 3.50 1.39 -14.65
C GLN A 350 4.79 0.70 -15.13
N ASN A 351 5.19 -0.40 -14.49
CA ASN A 351 6.22 -1.30 -15.03
C ASN A 351 5.62 -2.18 -16.14
N GLN A 352 4.36 -2.59 -15.98
CA GLN A 352 3.65 -3.50 -16.86
C GLN A 352 3.58 -3.00 -18.33
N LYS A 353 3.44 -1.69 -18.58
CA LYS A 353 3.49 -1.15 -19.96
C LYS A 353 4.80 -1.40 -20.69
N ASP A 354 5.91 -1.42 -19.97
CA ASP A 354 7.24 -1.69 -20.51
C ASP A 354 7.65 -3.17 -20.34
N ALA A 355 6.88 -3.95 -19.57
CA ALA A 355 7.24 -5.29 -19.12
C ALA A 355 6.24 -6.43 -19.44
N ILE A 356 5.06 -6.18 -20.02
CA ILE A 356 4.15 -7.25 -20.50
C ILE A 356 4.89 -8.13 -21.51
N GLY A 357 4.99 -9.43 -21.23
CA GLY A 357 5.74 -10.37 -22.07
C GLY A 357 7.26 -10.22 -21.98
N SER A 358 7.76 -9.44 -21.02
CA SER A 358 9.19 -9.42 -20.68
C SER A 358 9.61 -10.72 -19.99
N GLN A 359 10.92 -10.97 -20.00
CA GLN A 359 11.51 -12.12 -19.29
C GLN A 359 11.26 -12.06 -17.78
N GLU A 360 11.13 -10.87 -17.19
CA GLU A 360 10.88 -10.69 -15.75
C GLU A 360 9.43 -11.03 -15.37
N ASP A 361 8.46 -10.61 -16.18
CA ASP A 361 7.03 -10.93 -16.01
C ASP A 361 6.79 -12.44 -16.13
N HIS A 362 7.37 -13.07 -17.15
CA HIS A 362 7.36 -14.54 -17.30
C HIS A 362 8.04 -15.27 -16.12
N ALA A 363 9.15 -14.74 -15.59
CA ALA A 363 9.83 -15.33 -14.43
C ALA A 363 8.99 -15.21 -13.15
N LEU A 364 8.32 -14.08 -12.93
CA LEU A 364 7.40 -13.85 -11.81
C LEU A 364 6.15 -14.74 -11.91
N GLN A 365 5.58 -14.87 -13.09
CA GLN A 365 4.45 -15.76 -13.34
C GLN A 365 4.84 -17.23 -13.11
N GLN A 366 5.99 -17.67 -13.64
CA GLN A 366 6.50 -19.03 -13.41
C GLN A 366 6.77 -19.28 -11.91
N TYR A 367 7.41 -18.33 -11.22
CA TYR A 367 7.64 -18.41 -9.78
C TYR A 367 6.33 -18.54 -9.00
N THR A 368 5.29 -17.80 -9.38
CA THR A 368 3.95 -17.85 -8.76
C THR A 368 3.36 -19.26 -8.87
N PHE A 369 3.31 -19.84 -10.08
CA PHE A 369 2.79 -21.20 -10.27
C PHE A 369 3.64 -22.27 -9.55
N ASP A 370 4.97 -22.14 -9.60
CA ASP A 370 5.89 -23.10 -9.01
C ASP A 370 5.84 -23.10 -7.48
N THR A 371 5.75 -21.92 -6.85
CA THR A 371 5.64 -21.79 -5.39
C THR A 371 4.27 -22.22 -4.90
N ALA A 372 3.18 -21.85 -5.59
CA ALA A 372 1.83 -22.34 -5.31
C ALA A 372 1.76 -23.88 -5.30
N ARG A 373 2.28 -24.55 -6.34
CA ARG A 373 2.34 -26.01 -6.42
C ARG A 373 3.20 -26.63 -5.30
N THR A 374 4.28 -25.95 -4.91
CA THR A 374 5.18 -26.39 -3.83
C THR A 374 4.55 -26.23 -2.45
N ALA A 375 3.75 -25.18 -2.23
CA ALA A 375 2.97 -24.99 -1.01
C ALA A 375 1.88 -26.06 -0.87
N GLN A 376 1.11 -26.30 -1.94
CA GLN A 376 0.07 -27.35 -1.98
C GLN A 376 0.63 -28.75 -1.69
N SER A 377 1.77 -29.12 -2.28
CA SER A 377 2.38 -30.44 -2.03
C SER A 377 2.92 -30.61 -0.60
N LYS A 378 3.16 -29.51 0.12
CA LYS A 378 3.50 -29.48 1.55
C LYS A 378 2.27 -29.44 2.47
N GLY A 379 1.06 -29.43 1.91
CA GLY A 379 -0.21 -29.36 2.66
C GLY A 379 -0.58 -27.95 3.13
N MET A 380 0.04 -26.91 2.57
CA MET A 380 -0.37 -25.52 2.77
C MET A 380 -1.52 -25.20 1.81
N GLU A 381 -2.42 -24.33 2.24
CA GLU A 381 -3.49 -23.80 1.41
C GLU A 381 -2.96 -22.58 0.64
N VAL A 382 -3.51 -22.23 -0.52
CA VAL A 382 -2.91 -21.21 -1.42
C VAL A 382 -3.91 -20.14 -1.82
N LEU A 383 -3.47 -18.88 -1.76
CA LEU A 383 -4.16 -17.71 -2.30
C LEU A 383 -3.21 -16.98 -3.26
N SER A 384 -3.48 -17.01 -4.57
CA SER A 384 -2.69 -16.28 -5.55
C SER A 384 -3.07 -14.80 -5.55
N MET A 385 -2.07 -13.90 -5.54
CA MET A 385 -2.29 -12.44 -5.63
C MET A 385 -1.94 -11.86 -7.00
N TYR A 386 -1.36 -12.65 -7.91
CA TYR A 386 -0.85 -12.16 -9.19
C TYR A 386 -1.98 -11.58 -10.08
N ASN A 387 -3.02 -12.36 -10.37
CA ASN A 387 -4.17 -11.88 -11.18
C ASN A 387 -4.94 -10.78 -10.46
N ALA A 388 -5.10 -10.89 -9.13
CA ALA A 388 -5.73 -9.88 -8.30
C ALA A 388 -4.96 -8.54 -8.22
N THR A 389 -3.72 -8.47 -8.72
CA THR A 389 -2.95 -7.21 -8.74
C THR A 389 -2.54 -6.76 -10.15
N SER A 390 -2.71 -7.59 -11.17
CA SER A 390 -2.27 -7.33 -12.55
C SER A 390 -3.06 -6.26 -13.33
N GLY A 391 -4.16 -5.74 -12.77
CA GLY A 391 -4.87 -4.57 -13.28
C GLY A 391 -4.98 -3.41 -12.27
N ALA A 392 -4.39 -3.56 -11.08
CA ALA A 392 -4.47 -2.56 -10.03
C ALA A 392 -3.55 -1.36 -10.32
N THR A 393 -4.00 -0.16 -9.96
CA THR A 393 -3.21 1.08 -10.07
C THR A 393 -2.14 1.15 -8.99
N SER A 394 -1.11 0.31 -9.08
CA SER A 394 0.10 0.43 -8.27
C SER A 394 1.13 1.31 -8.98
N LEU A 395 1.51 2.43 -8.34
CA LEU A 395 2.49 3.39 -8.89
C LEU A 395 3.86 2.74 -9.15
N HIS A 396 4.23 1.74 -8.34
CA HIS A 396 5.48 1.00 -8.46
C HIS A 396 5.22 -0.50 -8.26
N GLY A 397 5.88 -1.34 -9.06
CA GLY A 397 5.62 -2.78 -9.12
C GLY A 397 6.15 -3.61 -7.94
N SER A 398 6.64 -3.00 -6.87
CA SER A 398 7.20 -3.70 -5.69
C SER A 398 6.41 -3.48 -4.39
N TYR A 399 5.53 -2.47 -4.34
CA TYR A 399 4.69 -2.19 -3.19
C TYR A 399 3.29 -1.80 -3.65
N SER A 400 2.30 -2.63 -3.29
CA SER A 400 0.88 -2.31 -3.48
C SER A 400 0.50 -1.05 -2.71
N GLY A 401 -0.20 -0.12 -3.37
CA GLY A 401 -0.83 1.04 -2.73
C GLY A 401 -1.93 0.66 -1.73
N GLU A 402 -2.51 1.65 -1.06
CA GLU A 402 -3.48 1.42 0.02
C GLU A 402 -4.72 0.64 -0.45
N LYS A 403 -5.33 1.04 -1.58
CA LYS A 403 -6.52 0.38 -2.16
C LYS A 403 -6.28 -1.11 -2.41
N THR A 404 -5.18 -1.45 -3.09
CA THR A 404 -4.79 -2.84 -3.38
C THR A 404 -4.50 -3.61 -2.09
N SER A 405 -3.78 -3.01 -1.15
CA SER A 405 -3.44 -3.66 0.13
C SER A 405 -4.69 -3.95 0.97
N LEU A 406 -5.70 -3.05 0.98
CA LEU A 406 -6.99 -3.26 1.64
C LEU A 406 -7.79 -4.41 1.04
N MET A 407 -7.84 -4.50 -0.27
CA MET A 407 -8.47 -5.64 -0.97
C MET A 407 -7.77 -6.96 -0.60
N GLN A 408 -6.44 -7.02 -0.62
CA GLN A 408 -5.68 -8.21 -0.24
C GLN A 408 -5.86 -8.58 1.24
N ALA A 409 -5.86 -7.59 2.14
CA ALA A 409 -6.13 -7.79 3.56
C ALA A 409 -7.55 -8.32 3.81
N MET A 410 -8.53 -7.87 3.03
CA MET A 410 -9.87 -8.45 3.01
C MET A 410 -9.80 -9.92 2.56
N MET A 411 -9.26 -10.24 1.38
CA MET A 411 -9.15 -11.63 0.89
C MET A 411 -8.53 -12.60 1.91
N VAL A 412 -7.50 -12.16 2.66
CA VAL A 412 -6.89 -12.94 3.75
C VAL A 412 -7.78 -13.03 5.01
N SER A 413 -8.52 -11.97 5.35
CA SER A 413 -9.47 -11.94 6.48
C SER A 413 -10.76 -12.73 6.22
N LEU A 414 -11.12 -12.90 4.95
CA LEU A 414 -12.29 -13.66 4.49
C LEU A 414 -12.09 -15.16 4.53
N GLU A 415 -10.89 -15.62 4.90
CA GLU A 415 -10.65 -17.02 5.16
C GLU A 415 -11.14 -17.38 6.58
N PRO A 416 -12.31 -18.04 6.75
CA PRO A 416 -12.47 -18.85 7.93
C PRO A 416 -11.40 -19.93 7.84
N ILE A 417 -10.62 -20.10 8.91
CA ILE A 417 -9.63 -21.17 9.01
C ILE A 417 -10.17 -22.26 9.93
N PRO A 418 -11.17 -23.07 9.49
CA PRO A 418 -11.75 -24.11 10.32
C PRO A 418 -10.84 -25.33 10.37
N VAL A 419 -10.60 -25.74 11.59
CA VAL A 419 -10.17 -27.07 12.02
C VAL A 419 -10.77 -28.18 11.13
N ARG A 420 -9.96 -28.82 10.26
CA ARG A 420 -10.30 -30.18 9.77
C ARG A 420 -10.59 -31.06 10.99
N ILE A 421 -11.82 -31.55 11.09
CA ILE A 421 -12.21 -32.68 11.93
C ILE A 421 -11.55 -33.90 11.29
N SER A 422 -10.79 -34.67 12.06
CA SER A 422 -10.32 -35.97 11.58
C SER A 422 -11.48 -36.95 11.63
N SER A 423 -11.94 -37.38 10.46
CA SER A 423 -12.79 -38.58 10.32
C SER A 423 -11.98 -39.73 9.71
N THR A 424 -10.78 -40.00 10.23
CA THR A 424 -10.09 -41.28 9.99
C THR A 424 -10.73 -42.39 10.83
N GLY A 425 -12.00 -42.69 10.54
CA GLY A 425 -12.65 -43.93 10.94
C GLY A 425 -12.27 -45.04 9.97
N ALA A 426 -11.01 -45.48 10.02
CA ALA A 426 -10.56 -46.63 9.24
C ALA A 426 -11.15 -47.91 9.85
N ARG A 427 -11.83 -48.72 9.04
CA ARG A 427 -12.22 -50.08 9.42
C ARG A 427 -10.99 -50.99 9.40
N VAL A 428 -10.74 -51.66 10.52
CA VAL A 428 -10.58 -53.13 10.59
C VAL A 428 -11.40 -53.58 11.80
#